data_AF-A0B8G8-F1
#
_entry.id   AF-A0B8G8-F1
#
_cell.length_a   1.000
_cell.length_b   1.000
_cell.length_c   1.000
_cell.angle_alpha   90.00
_cell.angle_beta   90.00
_cell.angle_gamma   90.00
#
_symmetry.space_group_name_H-M   'P 1'
#
loop_
_entity.id
_entity.type
_entity.pdbx_description
1 polymer ?
#
loop_
_entity_poly.entity_id
_entity_poly.type
_entity_poly.pdbx_seq_one_letter_code
_entity_poly.pdbx_strand_id
1 'polypeptide(L)'
;MENGQITWITNFIWGIADDVLRDLYVRGKYRDVILPMTVIRRLDAVLEPTKQAVLDMKASLDKAGIVHQDAALRQAAGQAFYNTSPFTLRDLKARASRQQLEADFRAYLDGFSPNVQEIIDNFEFRNQIPRLAKADALGTLIEKFLDPSINLSPYPVLNSDGSVRLPGLDNHAMGTIFEELVRRFNEENNKEVGEH
;
A
#
# COMPACT_ATOMS: atom_id res chain seq x y z
N MET A 1 5.37 -20.36 -3.65
CA MET A 1 4.82 -19.87 -4.94
C MET A 1 5.78 -20.17 -6.06
N GLU A 2 5.28 -20.27 -7.29
CA GLU A 2 6.12 -20.49 -8.48
C GLU A 2 6.83 -19.19 -8.90
N ASN A 3 8.09 -19.30 -9.35
CA ASN A 3 8.90 -18.16 -9.79
C ASN A 3 8.20 -17.30 -10.86
N GLY A 4 7.38 -17.90 -11.72
CA GLY A 4 6.62 -17.18 -12.74
C GLY A 4 5.63 -16.16 -12.17
N GLN A 5 5.03 -16.45 -11.02
CA GLN A 5 4.09 -15.53 -10.37
C GLN A 5 4.80 -14.33 -9.76
N ILE A 6 5.96 -14.53 -9.13
CA ILE A 6 6.80 -13.46 -8.59
C ILE A 6 7.17 -12.50 -9.73
N THR A 7 7.69 -13.04 -10.84
CA THR A 7 8.04 -12.23 -12.02
C THR A 7 6.84 -11.47 -12.58
N TRP A 8 5.66 -12.11 -12.67
CA TRP A 8 4.43 -11.45 -13.12
C TRP A 8 4.07 -10.26 -12.23
N ILE A 9 4.02 -10.45 -10.91
CA ILE A 9 3.65 -9.38 -9.97
C ILE A 9 4.67 -8.23 -10.02
N THR A 10 5.97 -8.54 -10.03
CA THR A 10 7.02 -7.51 -10.16
C THR A 10 6.85 -6.70 -11.45
N ASN A 11 6.61 -7.36 -12.58
CA ASN A 11 6.39 -6.67 -13.86
C ASN A 11 5.09 -5.87 -13.88
N PHE A 12 4.03 -6.38 -13.25
CA PHE A 12 2.77 -5.66 -13.11
C PHE A 12 2.96 -4.37 -12.31
N ILE A 13 3.58 -4.44 -11.12
CA ILE A 13 3.85 -3.26 -10.28
C ILE A 13 4.76 -2.27 -11.00
N TRP A 14 5.78 -2.76 -11.71
CA TRP A 14 6.64 -1.92 -12.54
C TRP A 14 5.83 -1.17 -13.61
N GLY A 15 4.90 -1.85 -14.30
CA GLY A 15 4.04 -1.25 -15.31
C GLY A 15 3.13 -0.13 -14.77
N ILE A 16 2.73 -0.19 -13.49
CA ILE A 16 1.96 0.90 -12.85
C ILE A 16 2.74 2.22 -12.92
N ALA A 17 4.06 2.18 -12.77
CA ALA A 17 4.92 3.37 -12.86
C ALA A 17 4.78 4.04 -14.23
N ASP A 18 4.94 3.26 -15.29
CA ASP A 18 4.87 3.75 -16.67
C ASP A 18 3.46 4.19 -17.08
N ASP A 19 2.43 3.56 -16.51
CA ASP A 19 1.03 3.85 -16.80
C ASP A 19 0.53 5.13 -16.11
N VAL A 20 0.95 5.36 -14.86
CA VAL A 20 0.35 6.40 -13.99
C VAL A 20 1.27 7.60 -13.81
N LEU A 21 2.58 7.40 -13.82
CA LEU A 21 3.55 8.42 -13.39
C LEU A 21 4.29 9.08 -14.54
N ARG A 22 4.14 8.58 -15.77
CA ARG A 22 4.91 9.02 -16.95
C ARG A 22 4.94 10.52 -17.17
N ASP A 23 3.76 11.12 -17.22
CA ASP A 23 3.62 12.55 -17.51
C ASP A 23 3.76 13.41 -16.24
N LEU A 24 3.92 12.76 -15.09
CA LEU A 24 3.93 13.39 -13.79
C LEU A 24 5.30 13.42 -13.15
N TYR A 25 6.20 12.50 -13.45
CA TYR A 25 7.50 12.38 -12.81
C TYR A 25 8.57 12.03 -13.84
N VAL A 26 9.80 12.42 -13.59
CA VAL A 26 10.96 11.82 -14.28
C VAL A 26 11.14 10.38 -13.80
N ARG A 27 11.66 9.47 -14.63
CA ARG A 27 11.64 8.03 -14.30
C ARG A 27 12.39 7.72 -13.02
N GLY A 28 13.52 8.39 -12.76
CA GLY A 28 14.25 8.25 -11.51
C GLY A 28 13.41 8.51 -10.24
N LYS A 29 12.33 9.29 -10.36
CA LYS A 29 11.39 9.63 -9.28
C LYS A 29 10.19 8.71 -9.15
N TYR A 30 10.00 7.72 -10.03
CA TYR A 30 8.90 6.76 -9.89
C TYR A 30 9.01 5.94 -8.60
N ARG A 31 10.23 5.62 -8.18
CA ARG A 31 10.49 4.84 -6.96
C ARG A 31 9.91 5.50 -5.70
N ASP A 32 9.90 6.84 -5.66
CA ASP A 32 9.42 7.65 -4.53
C ASP A 32 7.89 7.52 -4.35
N VAL A 33 7.19 6.92 -5.33
CA VAL A 33 5.75 6.65 -5.31
C VAL A 33 5.46 5.14 -5.27
N ILE A 34 6.13 4.36 -6.12
CA ILE A 34 5.81 2.93 -6.31
C ILE A 34 6.25 2.06 -5.13
N LEU A 35 7.43 2.32 -4.55
CA LEU A 35 7.91 1.58 -3.39
C LEU A 35 7.00 1.78 -2.16
N PRO A 36 6.71 3.02 -1.71
CA PRO A 36 5.80 3.21 -0.58
C PRO A 36 4.39 2.66 -0.85
N MET A 37 3.85 2.82 -2.06
CA MET A 37 2.53 2.25 -2.37
C MET A 37 2.51 0.72 -2.32
N THR A 38 3.59 0.05 -2.72
CA THR A 38 3.71 -1.40 -2.62
C THR A 38 3.68 -1.86 -1.16
N VAL A 39 4.42 -1.15 -0.28
CA VAL A 39 4.42 -1.42 1.17
C VAL A 39 3.04 -1.16 1.75
N ILE A 40 2.43 0.00 1.48
CA ILE A 40 1.11 0.37 1.99
C ILE A 40 0.06 -0.66 1.58
N ARG A 41 0.06 -1.12 0.31
CA ARG A 41 -0.90 -2.12 -0.16
C ARG A 41 -0.70 -3.47 0.53
N ARG A 42 0.55 -3.89 0.79
CA ARG A 42 0.83 -5.11 1.56
C ARG A 42 0.30 -5.00 2.99
N LEU A 43 0.58 -3.89 3.66
CA LEU A 43 0.12 -3.66 5.04
C LEU A 43 -1.41 -3.63 5.12
N ASP A 44 -2.07 -2.94 4.20
CA ASP A 44 -3.53 -2.89 4.08
C ASP A 44 -4.12 -4.30 3.91
N ALA A 45 -3.61 -5.07 2.95
CA ALA A 45 -4.09 -6.43 2.67
C ALA A 45 -3.91 -7.43 3.83
N VAL A 46 -2.93 -7.17 4.72
CA VAL A 46 -2.72 -7.95 5.94
C VAL A 46 -3.72 -7.56 7.04
N LEU A 47 -4.12 -6.29 7.11
CA LEU A 47 -5.05 -5.77 8.11
C LEU A 47 -6.53 -5.86 7.70
N GLU A 48 -6.84 -5.99 6.40
CA GLU A 48 -8.21 -6.10 5.88
C GLU A 48 -9.09 -7.07 6.73
N PRO A 49 -8.65 -8.30 7.09
CA PRO A 49 -9.46 -9.23 7.87
C PRO A 49 -9.72 -8.80 9.33
N THR A 50 -8.83 -8.00 9.93
CA THR A 50 -8.92 -7.60 11.35
C THR A 50 -9.32 -6.13 11.52
N LYS A 51 -9.63 -5.42 10.43
CA LYS A 51 -9.95 -3.99 10.44
C LYS A 51 -11.06 -3.65 11.44
N GLN A 52 -12.18 -4.37 11.40
CA GLN A 52 -13.31 -4.10 12.30
C GLN A 52 -12.93 -4.30 13.76
N ALA A 53 -12.19 -5.37 14.08
CA ALA A 53 -11.75 -5.64 15.44
C ALA A 53 -10.85 -4.51 15.99
N VAL A 54 -9.98 -3.95 15.14
CA VAL A 54 -9.15 -2.79 15.50
C VAL A 54 -10.01 -1.55 15.76
N LEU A 55 -11.01 -1.29 14.92
CA LEU A 55 -11.91 -0.13 15.09
C LEU A 55 -12.76 -0.25 16.36
N ASP A 56 -13.32 -1.43 16.63
CA ASP A 56 -14.12 -1.70 17.82
C ASP A 56 -13.27 -1.56 19.09
N MET A 57 -12.05 -2.09 19.06
CA MET A 57 -11.08 -1.93 20.15
C MET A 57 -10.74 -0.45 20.37
N LYS A 58 -10.45 0.29 19.30
CA LYS A 58 -10.15 1.72 19.37
C LYS A 58 -11.29 2.50 20.01
N ALA A 59 -12.52 2.29 19.55
CA ALA A 59 -13.70 2.95 20.09
C ALA A 59 -13.93 2.61 21.58
N SER A 60 -13.72 1.35 21.96
CA SER A 60 -13.83 0.91 23.36
C SER A 60 -12.79 1.59 24.26
N LEU A 61 -11.53 1.66 23.81
CA LEU A 61 -10.45 2.29 24.57
C LEU A 61 -10.64 3.81 24.69
N ASP A 62 -11.10 4.47 23.63
CA ASP A 62 -11.43 5.90 23.64
C ASP A 62 -12.56 6.20 24.63
N LYS A 63 -13.64 5.40 24.61
CA LYS A 63 -14.76 5.52 25.54
C LYS A 63 -14.32 5.32 26.99
N ALA A 64 -13.33 4.46 27.22
CA ALA A 64 -12.75 4.22 28.54
C ALA A 64 -11.69 5.26 28.95
N GLY A 65 -11.35 6.22 28.08
CA GLY A 65 -10.33 7.24 28.36
C GLY A 65 -8.91 6.70 28.46
N ILE A 66 -8.62 5.54 27.85
CA ILE A 66 -7.29 4.92 27.90
C ILE A 66 -6.34 5.69 26.98
N VAL A 67 -5.26 6.22 27.55
CA VAL A 67 -4.25 6.99 26.79
C VAL A 67 -3.29 6.07 26.03
N HIS A 68 -2.83 4.98 26.65
CA HIS A 68 -1.86 4.06 26.05
C HIS A 68 -2.55 2.85 25.42
N GLN A 69 -2.88 2.96 24.13
CA GLN A 69 -3.71 1.98 23.42
C GLN A 69 -2.91 0.99 22.56
N ASP A 70 -1.62 1.25 22.33
CA ASP A 70 -0.80 0.59 21.30
C ASP A 70 -0.77 -0.95 21.42
N ALA A 71 -0.55 -1.49 22.62
CA ALA A 71 -0.49 -2.94 22.84
C ALA A 71 -1.84 -3.63 22.54
N ALA A 72 -2.95 -3.03 22.98
CA ALA A 72 -4.29 -3.57 22.75
C ALA A 72 -4.68 -3.52 21.27
N LEU A 73 -4.29 -2.46 20.55
CA LEU A 73 -4.55 -2.32 19.12
C LEU A 73 -3.72 -3.31 18.29
N ARG A 74 -2.46 -3.56 18.64
CA ARG A 74 -1.63 -4.62 18.03
C ARG A 74 -2.24 -5.99 18.25
N GLN A 75 -2.72 -6.26 19.47
CA GLN A 75 -3.39 -7.51 19.79
C GLN A 75 -4.68 -7.69 18.97
N ALA A 76 -5.51 -6.64 18.85
CA ALA A 76 -6.73 -6.67 18.03
C ALA A 76 -6.44 -6.86 16.54
N ALA A 77 -5.35 -6.26 16.04
CA ALA A 77 -4.90 -6.44 14.67
C ALA A 77 -4.33 -7.85 14.39
N GLY A 78 -3.84 -8.53 15.44
CA GLY A 78 -3.09 -9.78 15.31
C GLY A 78 -1.72 -9.58 14.64
N GLN A 79 -1.20 -8.35 14.65
CA GLN A 79 -0.01 -7.94 13.92
C GLN A 79 0.86 -6.99 14.74
N ALA A 80 2.13 -6.83 14.35
CA ALA A 80 3.03 -5.83 14.91
C ALA A 80 2.78 -4.41 14.37
N PHE A 81 1.58 -4.14 13.90
CA PHE A 81 1.13 -2.83 13.41
C PHE A 81 -0.40 -2.85 13.33
N TYR A 82 -1.01 -1.68 13.23
CA TYR A 82 -2.45 -1.53 13.08
C TYR A 82 -2.77 -0.27 12.27
N ASN A 83 -4.04 -0.11 11.88
CA ASN A 83 -4.55 1.12 11.28
C ASN A 83 -5.92 1.47 11.87
N THR A 84 -6.01 2.60 12.56
CA THR A 84 -7.22 3.09 13.25
C THR A 84 -8.07 4.04 12.40
N SER A 85 -7.65 4.39 11.18
CA SER A 85 -8.50 5.18 10.29
C SER A 85 -9.77 4.39 9.96
N PRO A 86 -10.90 5.04 9.65
CA PRO A 86 -12.13 4.34 9.28
C PRO A 86 -12.07 3.72 7.87
N PHE A 87 -10.91 3.79 7.19
CA PHE A 87 -10.76 3.41 5.80
C PHE A 87 -9.87 2.17 5.64
N THR A 88 -10.22 1.34 4.66
CA THR A 88 -9.30 0.47 3.93
C THR A 88 -8.86 1.16 2.65
N LEU A 89 -7.78 0.71 2.02
CA LEU A 89 -7.39 1.27 0.72
C LEU A 89 -8.50 1.09 -0.34
N ARG A 90 -9.31 0.03 -0.23
CA ARG A 90 -10.45 -0.23 -1.12
C ARG A 90 -11.55 0.82 -1.02
N ASP A 91 -11.80 1.35 0.17
CA ASP A 91 -12.82 2.39 0.39
C ASP A 91 -12.48 3.71 -0.32
N LEU A 92 -11.19 3.93 -0.58
CA LEU A 92 -10.67 5.14 -1.21
C LEU A 92 -10.78 5.11 -2.75
N LYS A 93 -11.12 3.97 -3.35
CA LYS A 93 -11.32 3.86 -4.80
C LYS A 93 -12.52 4.66 -5.31
N ALA A 94 -13.58 4.82 -4.52
CA ALA A 94 -14.89 5.29 -4.98
C ALA A 94 -15.25 6.72 -4.52
N ARG A 95 -14.30 7.67 -4.60
CA ARG A 95 -14.53 9.05 -4.10
C ARG A 95 -15.05 10.01 -5.17
N ALA A 96 -15.99 10.86 -4.76
CA ALA A 96 -16.68 11.80 -5.64
C ALA A 96 -15.84 13.03 -6.06
N SER A 97 -14.76 13.36 -5.34
CA SER A 97 -13.88 14.48 -5.69
C SER A 97 -12.42 14.23 -5.31
N ARG A 98 -11.51 14.87 -6.06
CA ARG A 98 -10.05 14.80 -5.85
C ARG A 98 -9.63 15.29 -4.47
N GLN A 99 -10.24 16.38 -4.00
CA GLN A 99 -9.92 16.97 -2.70
C GLN A 99 -10.34 16.06 -1.55
N GLN A 100 -11.52 15.42 -1.65
CA GLN A 100 -11.95 14.45 -0.65
C GLN A 100 -11.06 13.21 -0.67
N LEU A 101 -10.69 12.71 -1.86
CA LEU A 101 -9.78 11.59 -1.99
C LEU A 101 -8.42 11.87 -1.33
N GLU A 102 -7.85 13.05 -1.58
CA GLU A 102 -6.59 13.45 -0.94
C GLU A 102 -6.73 13.49 0.60
N ALA A 103 -7.77 14.14 1.11
CA ALA A 103 -8.00 14.26 2.54
C ALA A 103 -8.18 12.88 3.21
N ASP A 104 -8.99 12.00 2.62
CA ASP A 104 -9.23 10.66 3.14
C ASP A 104 -7.99 9.79 3.06
N PHE A 105 -7.20 9.90 1.98
CA PHE A 105 -5.95 9.15 1.85
C PHE A 105 -4.93 9.58 2.89
N ARG A 106 -4.84 10.89 3.20
CA ARG A 106 -4.00 11.38 4.31
C ARG A 106 -4.47 10.83 5.66
N ALA A 107 -5.76 10.92 5.95
CA ALA A 107 -6.33 10.37 7.18
C ALA A 107 -6.12 8.85 7.29
N TYR A 108 -6.17 8.14 6.17
CA TYR A 108 -5.83 6.72 6.10
C TYR A 108 -4.37 6.45 6.46
N LEU A 109 -3.43 7.21 5.90
CA LEU A 109 -2.01 7.08 6.23
C LEU A 109 -1.73 7.45 7.69
N ASP A 110 -2.36 8.50 8.21
CA ASP A 110 -2.18 8.97 9.59
C ASP A 110 -2.76 8.00 10.62
N GLY A 111 -3.69 7.12 10.21
CA GLY A 111 -4.25 6.08 11.08
C GLY A 111 -3.31 4.92 11.39
N PHE A 112 -2.19 4.77 10.68
CA PHE A 112 -1.24 3.69 10.93
C PHE A 112 -0.49 3.83 12.27
N SER A 113 -0.07 2.71 12.85
CA SER A 113 0.73 2.67 14.08
C SER A 113 2.10 3.36 13.93
N PRO A 114 2.73 3.81 15.03
CA PRO A 114 3.95 4.63 14.98
C PRO A 114 5.10 4.05 14.13
N ASN A 115 5.35 2.75 14.22
CA ASN A 115 6.38 2.08 13.42
C ASN A 115 6.11 2.13 11.90
N VAL A 116 4.85 2.18 11.48
CA VAL A 116 4.49 2.34 10.06
C VAL A 116 4.54 3.82 9.66
N GLN A 117 4.23 4.75 10.59
CA GLN A 117 4.43 6.18 10.35
C GLN A 117 5.89 6.48 9.99
N GLU A 118 6.84 5.95 10.77
CA GLU A 118 8.28 6.08 10.51
C GLU A 118 8.66 5.56 9.11
N ILE A 119 8.09 4.43 8.69
CA ILE A 119 8.33 3.88 7.35
C ILE A 119 7.83 4.85 6.28
N ILE A 120 6.60 5.37 6.42
CA ILE A 120 6.00 6.29 5.45
C ILE A 120 6.80 7.60 5.37
N ASP A 121 7.27 8.10 6.52
CA ASP A 121 8.07 9.33 6.60
C ASP A 121 9.45 9.14 5.98
N ASN A 122 10.10 7.98 6.17
CA ASN A 122 11.37 7.65 5.52
C ASN A 122 11.26 7.55 3.99
N PHE A 123 10.09 7.19 3.47
CA PHE A 123 9.82 7.25 2.02
C PHE A 123 9.49 8.66 1.52
N GLU A 124 9.31 9.64 2.42
CA GLU A 124 8.82 10.99 2.10
C GLU A 124 7.51 10.97 1.30
N PHE A 125 6.68 9.93 1.46
CA PHE A 125 5.58 9.66 0.55
C PHE A 125 4.48 10.73 0.62
N ARG A 126 4.30 11.34 1.81
CA ARG A 126 3.36 12.46 2.01
C ARG A 126 3.64 13.67 1.12
N ASN A 127 4.89 13.86 0.71
CA ASN A 127 5.30 14.94 -0.19
C ASN A 127 4.81 14.70 -1.63
N GLN A 128 4.53 13.45 -2.00
CA GLN A 128 4.06 13.08 -3.33
C GLN A 128 2.55 13.27 -3.50
N ILE A 129 1.79 13.20 -2.39
CA ILE A 129 0.32 13.20 -2.41
C ILE A 129 -0.28 14.44 -3.10
N PRO A 130 0.13 15.70 -2.83
CA PRO A 130 -0.47 16.87 -3.49
C PRO A 130 -0.31 16.83 -5.01
N ARG A 131 0.84 16.36 -5.50
CA ARG A 131 1.13 16.26 -6.94
C ARG A 131 0.25 15.19 -7.59
N LEU A 132 0.15 14.01 -6.98
CA LEU A 132 -0.72 12.93 -7.44
C LEU A 132 -2.19 13.34 -7.46
N ALA A 133 -2.66 14.02 -6.41
CA ALA A 133 -4.04 14.48 -6.29
C ALA A 133 -4.38 15.57 -7.33
N LYS A 134 -3.52 16.58 -7.48
CA LYS A 134 -3.69 17.67 -8.46
C LYS A 134 -3.76 17.13 -9.89
N ALA A 135 -3.00 16.08 -10.18
CA ALA A 135 -2.94 15.42 -11.47
C ALA A 135 -4.04 14.38 -11.73
N ASP A 136 -4.97 14.15 -10.78
CA ASP A 136 -5.97 13.08 -10.86
C ASP A 136 -5.38 11.66 -10.94
N ALA A 137 -4.12 11.49 -10.53
CA ALA A 137 -3.42 10.21 -10.60
C ALA A 137 -3.53 9.40 -9.32
N LEU A 138 -3.84 10.01 -8.18
CA LEU A 138 -3.94 9.31 -6.89
C LEU A 138 -5.00 8.20 -6.91
N GLY A 139 -6.17 8.46 -7.48
CA GLY A 139 -7.24 7.47 -7.62
C GLY A 139 -6.81 6.31 -8.51
N THR A 140 -6.33 6.61 -9.72
CA THR A 140 -5.82 5.62 -10.67
C THR A 140 -4.69 4.77 -10.08
N LEU A 141 -3.79 5.37 -9.31
CA LEU A 141 -2.71 4.67 -8.62
C LEU A 141 -3.27 3.65 -7.62
N ILE A 142 -4.20 4.07 -6.77
CA ILE A 142 -4.88 3.20 -5.81
C ILE A 142 -5.60 2.06 -6.54
N GLU A 143 -6.31 2.36 -7.62
CA GLU A 143 -7.02 1.37 -8.42
C GLU A 143 -6.10 0.29 -9.00
N LYS A 144 -4.96 0.70 -9.56
CA LYS A 144 -3.96 -0.21 -10.12
C LYS A 144 -3.36 -1.13 -9.06
N PHE A 145 -3.09 -0.64 -7.85
CA PHE A 145 -2.60 -1.48 -6.74
C PHE A 145 -3.68 -2.41 -6.15
N LEU A 146 -4.95 -2.14 -6.42
CA LEU A 146 -6.09 -2.97 -6.02
C LEU A 146 -6.60 -3.86 -7.16
N ASP A 147 -5.88 -3.92 -8.28
CA ASP A 147 -6.28 -4.70 -9.45
C ASP A 147 -6.48 -6.19 -9.08
N PRO A 148 -7.62 -6.79 -9.45
CA PRO A 148 -7.95 -8.15 -9.05
C PRO A 148 -7.12 -9.24 -9.74
N SER A 149 -6.20 -8.88 -10.66
CA SER A 149 -5.24 -9.80 -11.30
C SER A 149 -3.99 -10.08 -10.46
N ILE A 150 -3.74 -9.28 -9.42
CA ILE A 150 -2.63 -9.48 -8.49
C ILE A 150 -3.13 -9.65 -7.06
N ASN A 151 -2.34 -10.36 -6.25
CA ASN A 151 -2.60 -10.55 -4.82
C ASN A 151 -1.34 -10.27 -4.02
N LEU A 152 -1.34 -9.18 -3.24
CA LEU A 152 -0.27 -8.85 -2.30
C LEU A 152 -0.61 -9.25 -0.86
N SER A 153 -1.70 -9.97 -0.62
CA SER A 153 -2.07 -10.51 0.70
C SER A 153 -1.36 -11.84 0.97
N PRO A 154 -1.02 -12.21 2.23
CA PRO A 154 -0.59 -13.57 2.56
C PRO A 154 -1.73 -14.61 2.39
N TYR A 155 -2.98 -14.16 2.26
CA TYR A 155 -4.14 -15.03 2.11
C TYR A 155 -4.50 -15.21 0.64
N PRO A 156 -4.91 -16.42 0.22
CA PRO A 156 -5.36 -16.66 -1.15
C PRO A 156 -6.68 -15.93 -1.44
N VAL A 157 -6.85 -15.52 -2.70
CA VAL A 157 -8.14 -15.07 -3.20
C VAL A 157 -8.88 -16.29 -3.77
N LEU A 158 -10.11 -16.49 -3.34
CA LEU A 158 -10.93 -17.64 -3.74
C LEU A 158 -11.96 -17.24 -4.80
N ASN A 159 -12.33 -18.19 -5.65
CA ASN A 159 -13.51 -18.12 -6.51
C ASN A 159 -14.78 -18.42 -5.69
N SER A 160 -15.95 -18.19 -6.30
CA SER A 160 -17.25 -18.49 -5.67
C SER A 160 -17.46 -19.97 -5.34
N ASP A 161 -16.76 -20.87 -6.03
CA ASP A 161 -16.76 -22.32 -5.78
C ASP A 161 -15.73 -22.77 -4.72
N GLY A 162 -14.99 -21.83 -4.12
CA GLY A 162 -13.97 -22.10 -3.12
C GLY A 162 -12.60 -22.48 -3.70
N SER A 163 -12.45 -22.61 -5.02
CA SER A 163 -11.14 -22.85 -5.64
C SER A 163 -10.23 -21.61 -5.52
N VAL A 164 -8.92 -21.83 -5.42
CA VAL A 164 -7.95 -20.73 -5.34
C VAL A 164 -7.84 -20.04 -6.70
N ARG A 165 -8.26 -18.77 -6.75
CA ARG A 165 -8.12 -17.90 -7.93
C ARG A 165 -6.72 -17.32 -8.04
N LEU A 166 -6.23 -16.77 -6.92
CA LEU A 166 -4.86 -16.27 -6.78
C LEU A 166 -4.29 -16.81 -5.48
N PRO A 167 -3.09 -17.43 -5.47
CA PRO A 167 -2.50 -17.91 -4.23
C PRO A 167 -2.10 -16.73 -3.34
N GLY A 168 -1.95 -17.00 -2.04
CA GLY A 168 -1.43 -16.04 -1.09
C GLY A 168 0.05 -15.75 -1.32
N LEU A 169 0.44 -14.49 -1.16
CA LEU A 169 1.80 -14.02 -1.24
C LEU A 169 2.50 -14.09 0.13
N ASP A 170 3.26 -15.15 0.39
CA ASP A 170 4.07 -15.28 1.60
C ASP A 170 5.13 -14.16 1.74
N ASN A 171 5.69 -14.02 2.95
CA ASN A 171 6.65 -12.95 3.26
C ASN A 171 7.96 -13.06 2.49
N HIS A 172 8.42 -14.29 2.17
CA HIS A 172 9.65 -14.48 1.42
C HIS A 172 9.48 -13.96 -0.02
N ALA A 173 8.41 -14.38 -0.71
CA ALA A 173 8.11 -13.91 -2.05
C ALA A 173 7.83 -12.40 -2.09
N MET A 174 7.14 -11.84 -1.10
CA MET A 174 6.95 -10.39 -0.99
C MET A 174 8.30 -9.66 -0.86
N GLY A 175 9.24 -10.20 -0.07
CA GLY A 175 10.61 -9.70 0.04
C GLY A 175 11.32 -9.71 -1.32
N THR A 176 11.28 -10.83 -2.04
CA THR A 176 11.87 -10.95 -3.38
C THR A 176 11.28 -9.94 -4.37
N ILE A 177 9.94 -9.75 -4.37
CA ILE A 177 9.30 -8.75 -5.24
C ILE A 177 9.81 -7.35 -4.93
N PHE A 178 9.88 -7.00 -3.64
CA PHE A 178 10.29 -5.67 -3.22
C PHE A 178 11.76 -5.40 -3.53
N GLU A 179 12.65 -6.35 -3.27
CA GLU A 179 14.08 -6.28 -3.62
C GLU A 179 14.28 -6.09 -5.13
N GLU A 180 13.56 -6.86 -5.95
CA GLU A 180 13.64 -6.72 -7.40
C GLU A 180 13.14 -5.36 -7.90
N LEU A 181 12.08 -4.80 -7.28
CA LEU A 181 11.64 -3.43 -7.59
C LEU A 181 12.71 -2.40 -7.24
N VAL A 182 13.31 -2.49 -6.04
CA VAL A 182 14.40 -1.60 -5.61
C VAL A 182 15.58 -1.69 -6.57
N ARG A 183 16.00 -2.91 -6.94
CA ARG A 183 17.10 -3.15 -7.88
C ARG A 183 16.83 -2.47 -9.23
N ARG A 184 15.66 -2.71 -9.84
CA ARG A 184 15.29 -2.11 -11.13
C ARG A 184 15.23 -0.59 -11.08
N PHE A 185 14.64 0.00 -10.04
CA PHE A 185 14.60 1.45 -9.90
C PHE A 185 15.98 2.08 -9.69
N ASN A 186 16.90 1.39 -9.00
CA ASN A 186 18.27 1.87 -8.85
C ASN A 186 19.06 1.76 -10.17
N GLU A 187 18.85 0.70 -10.95
CA GLU A 187 19.45 0.55 -12.28
C GLU A 187 18.98 1.65 -13.24
N GLU A 188 17.69 1.97 -13.28
CA GLU A 188 17.16 3.06 -14.12
C GLU A 188 17.67 4.44 -13.66
N ASN A 189 17.71 4.70 -12.34
CA ASN A 189 18.29 5.95 -11.82
C ASN A 189 19.77 6.11 -12.22
N ASN A 190 20.56 5.05 -12.13
CA ASN A 190 21.98 5.11 -12.48
C ASN A 190 22.20 5.37 -13.98
N LYS A 191 21.34 4.83 -14.85
CA LYS A 191 21.38 5.10 -16.29
C LYS A 191 21.08 6.57 -16.59
N GLU A 192 20.03 7.15 -15.96
CA GLU A 192 19.71 8.57 -16.15
C GLU A 192 20.83 9.50 -15.66
N VAL A 193 21.50 9.16 -14.55
CA VAL A 193 22.63 9.96 -14.03
C VAL A 193 23.89 9.82 -14.90
N GLY A 194 24.08 8.70 -15.60
CA GLY A 194 25.22 8.47 -16.49
C GLY A 194 25.10 9.06 -17.89
N GLU A 195 23.91 9.51 -18.30
CA GLU A 195 23.65 10.12 -19.61
C GLU A 195 23.75 11.67 -19.61
N HIS A 196 24.20 12.29 -18.51
CA HIS A 196 24.36 13.74 -18.34
C HIS A 196 25.82 14.19 -18.25
#